data_AF-A0A7S3K9U5-F1
#
_entry.id   AF-A0A7S3K9U5-F1
#
_cell.length_a   1.000
_cell.length_b   1.000
_cell.length_c   1.000
_cell.angle_alpha   90.00
_cell.angle_beta   90.00
_cell.angle_gamma   90.00
#
_symmetry.space_group_name_H-M   'P 1'
#
loop_
_entity.id
_entity.type
_entity.pdbx_description
1 polymer ?
#
loop_
_entity_poly.entity_id
_entity_poly.type
_entity_poly.pdbx_seq_one_letter_code
_entity_poly.pdbx_strand_id
1 'polypeptide(L)'
;TDQYGRGLRAPVIEILDIGRYTIKFLLKECHISIANALRRIMIADVPTMAIDLVYINDNSSVLHDEFLSHRLGLIPFKSDTVDSYEFFRECSCKPSCHKCSVEFNLRETALDDVKDITTDHINANNPDCLVKPVKYINADGNEEDPILIVKLAKNQKVDIQCIVRKGTGKEHAKWSPVATVQVQQMPQIDISPSLEEDLDTEEKIGLVNSCPASVYKLNAEKQTVDIETITDCHQCQEC
;
A
#
# COMPACT_ATOMS: atom_id res chain seq x y z
N THR A 1 -11.83 32.17 30.40
CA THR A 1 -11.35 32.85 29.17
C THR A 1 -9.86 32.68 29.08
N ASP A 2 -9.44 31.53 28.56
CA ASP A 2 -8.14 31.33 27.88
C ASP A 2 -8.19 29.94 27.23
N GLN A 3 -9.00 29.80 26.17
CA GLN A 3 -9.19 28.53 25.43
C GLN A 3 -8.40 28.46 24.12
N TYR A 4 -7.53 29.43 23.85
CA TYR A 4 -6.66 29.46 22.67
C TYR A 4 -5.24 29.89 23.06
N GLY A 5 -4.68 29.17 24.03
CA GLY A 5 -3.31 29.34 24.52
C GLY A 5 -2.27 29.01 23.46
N ARG A 6 -1.27 29.88 23.40
CA ARG A 6 -0.13 29.91 22.47
C ARG A 6 0.62 28.58 22.42
N GLY A 7 0.96 28.19 21.19
CA GLY A 7 1.88 27.11 20.88
C GLY A 7 1.30 26.23 19.78
N LEU A 8 1.49 26.62 18.52
CA LEU A 8 1.48 25.63 17.43
C LEU A 8 2.62 24.66 17.74
N ARG A 9 2.34 23.63 18.54
CA ARG A 9 3.23 22.49 18.70
C ARG A 9 3.39 21.91 17.31
N ALA A 10 4.56 22.11 16.71
CA ALA A 10 4.84 21.54 15.41
C ALA A 10 4.80 20.02 15.57
N PRO A 11 4.11 19.28 14.68
CA PRO A 11 4.09 17.84 14.77
C PRO A 11 5.53 17.31 14.68
N VAL A 12 5.92 16.48 15.64
CA VAL A 12 7.24 15.86 15.67
C VAL A 12 7.11 14.43 15.13
N ILE A 13 7.95 14.09 14.15
CA ILE A 13 7.96 12.76 13.52
C ILE A 13 9.18 12.00 14.03
N GLU A 14 8.96 10.80 14.51
CA GLU A 14 10.01 9.84 14.87
C GLU A 14 9.84 8.59 14.00
N ILE A 15 10.89 8.23 13.28
CA ILE A 15 10.86 7.08 12.37
C ILE A 15 11.25 5.84 13.18
N LEU A 16 10.36 4.84 13.20
CA LEU A 16 10.60 3.57 13.91
C LEU A 16 11.26 2.55 12.99
N ASP A 17 10.72 2.40 11.78
CA ASP A 17 11.19 1.43 10.80
C ASP A 17 10.98 1.94 9.37
N ILE A 18 11.96 1.74 8.51
CA ILE A 18 11.89 2.00 7.07
C ILE A 18 12.32 0.73 6.36
N GLY A 19 11.33 0.06 5.77
CA GLY A 19 11.53 -0.99 4.79
C GLY A 19 11.44 -0.46 3.36
N ARG A 20 11.61 -1.36 2.39
CA ARG A 20 11.51 -1.04 0.96
C ARG A 20 10.10 -0.62 0.54
N TYR A 21 9.09 -1.27 1.11
CA TYR A 21 7.66 -1.05 0.78
C TYR A 21 6.82 -0.61 1.99
N THR A 22 7.43 -0.49 3.17
CA THR A 22 6.75 -0.21 4.43
C THR A 22 7.48 0.89 5.18
N ILE A 23 6.74 1.81 5.79
CA ILE A 23 7.29 2.83 6.67
C ILE A 23 6.44 2.85 7.94
N LYS A 24 7.08 2.75 9.10
CA LYS A 24 6.46 2.91 10.41
C LYS A 24 7.07 4.13 11.10
N PHE A 25 6.22 5.05 11.53
CA PHE A 25 6.66 6.26 12.21
C PHE A 25 5.64 6.67 13.27
N LEU A 26 6.11 7.37 14.29
CA LEU A 26 5.33 7.94 15.37
C LEU A 26 5.15 9.44 15.15
N LEU A 27 3.92 9.92 15.28
CA LEU A 27 3.55 11.32 15.14
C LEU A 27 3.22 11.90 16.51
N LYS A 28 4.15 12.65 17.10
CA LYS A 28 4.01 13.28 18.43
C LYS A 28 3.47 14.70 18.31
N GLU A 29 2.89 15.18 19.41
CA GLU A 29 2.37 16.55 19.57
C GLU A 29 1.31 16.97 18.54
N CYS A 30 0.59 16.00 17.95
CA CYS A 30 -0.47 16.26 16.99
C CYS A 30 -1.83 15.77 17.50
N HIS A 31 -2.89 16.33 16.95
CA HIS A 31 -4.24 15.82 17.16
C HIS A 31 -4.53 14.65 16.21
N ILE A 32 -5.35 13.68 16.65
CA ILE A 32 -5.74 12.51 15.85
C ILE A 32 -6.37 12.87 14.49
N SER A 33 -6.99 14.06 14.40
CA SER A 33 -7.55 14.58 13.15
C SER A 33 -6.48 14.81 12.07
N ILE A 34 -5.27 15.23 12.46
CA ILE A 34 -4.15 15.44 11.52
C ILE A 34 -3.67 14.09 11.01
N ALA A 35 -3.49 13.11 11.89
CA ALA A 35 -3.10 11.75 11.51
C ALA A 35 -4.13 11.11 10.55
N ASN A 36 -5.42 11.26 10.84
CA ASN A 36 -6.48 10.75 9.97
C ASN A 36 -6.55 11.53 8.64
N ALA A 37 -6.28 12.83 8.63
CA ALA A 37 -6.19 13.62 7.40
C ALA A 37 -5.04 13.12 6.51
N LEU A 38 -3.84 12.92 7.08
CA LEU A 38 -2.71 12.35 6.36
C LEU A 38 -3.04 10.96 5.80
N ARG A 39 -3.63 10.09 6.61
CA ARG A 39 -4.10 8.76 6.15
C ARG A 39 -5.02 8.87 4.95
N ARG A 40 -6.01 9.77 4.98
CA ARG A 40 -6.96 9.97 3.87
C ARG A 40 -6.29 10.51 2.62
N ILE A 41 -5.35 11.44 2.78
CA ILE A 41 -4.59 12.02 1.66
C ILE A 41 -3.72 10.95 1.01
N MET A 42 -2.99 10.16 1.80
CA MET A 42 -2.13 9.08 1.31
C MET A 42 -2.90 8.03 0.50
N ILE A 43 -4.12 7.69 0.92
CA ILE A 43 -4.98 6.72 0.22
C ILE A 43 -5.60 7.32 -1.04
N ALA A 44 -6.08 8.56 -0.97
CA ALA A 44 -7.06 9.06 -1.93
C ALA A 44 -6.56 10.20 -2.81
N ASP A 45 -5.65 11.05 -2.34
CA ASP A 45 -5.27 12.31 -3.02
C ASP A 45 -3.91 12.29 -3.70
N VAL A 46 -3.05 11.33 -3.38
CA VAL A 46 -1.75 11.20 -4.05
C VAL A 46 -1.98 10.63 -5.46
N PRO A 47 -1.59 11.35 -6.53
CA PRO A 47 -1.83 10.91 -7.90
C PRO A 47 -0.88 9.79 -8.31
N THR A 48 -1.39 8.86 -9.11
CA THR A 48 -0.61 7.74 -9.68
C THR A 48 -1.01 7.50 -11.13
N MET A 49 -0.26 6.64 -11.82
CA MET A 49 -0.57 6.18 -13.18
C MET A 49 -1.19 4.78 -13.11
N ALA A 50 -2.31 4.57 -13.81
CA ALA A 50 -2.92 3.25 -13.95
C ALA A 50 -3.59 3.11 -15.33
N ILE A 51 -3.83 1.87 -15.76
CA ILE A 51 -4.57 1.59 -17.00
C ILE A 51 -6.03 2.06 -16.83
N ASP A 52 -6.47 2.91 -17.75
CA ASP A 52 -7.81 3.50 -17.72
C ASP A 52 -8.69 3.03 -18.87
N LEU A 53 -8.15 3.03 -20.09
CA LEU A 53 -8.85 2.52 -21.26
C LEU A 53 -8.14 1.27 -21.77
N VAL A 54 -8.94 0.27 -22.11
CA VAL A 54 -8.48 -1.00 -22.69
C VAL A 54 -9.24 -1.20 -24.00
N TYR A 55 -8.51 -1.20 -25.10
CA TYR A 55 -9.02 -1.50 -26.43
C TYR A 55 -8.63 -2.94 -26.76
N ILE A 56 -9.62 -3.81 -26.89
CA ILE A 56 -9.42 -5.22 -27.23
C ILE A 56 -9.67 -5.35 -28.73
N ASN A 57 -8.62 -5.67 -29.49
CA ASN A 57 -8.73 -5.94 -30.92
C ASN A 57 -9.13 -7.39 -31.15
N ASP A 58 -8.53 -8.30 -30.38
CA ASP A 58 -8.78 -9.73 -30.47
C ASP A 58 -8.59 -10.39 -29.10
N ASN A 59 -9.57 -11.17 -28.69
CA ASN A 59 -9.49 -11.99 -27.49
C ASN A 59 -10.16 -13.34 -27.78
N SER A 60 -9.34 -14.38 -27.93
CA SER A 60 -9.81 -15.76 -27.99
C SER A 60 -9.46 -16.57 -26.73
N SER A 61 -9.10 -15.87 -25.65
CA SER A 61 -8.84 -16.48 -24.34
C SER A 61 -10.13 -16.95 -23.67
N VAL A 62 -9.98 -17.66 -22.54
CA VAL A 62 -11.11 -18.14 -21.73
C VAL A 62 -11.76 -17.01 -20.92
N LEU A 63 -11.04 -15.91 -20.66
CA LEU A 63 -11.56 -14.78 -19.88
C LEU A 63 -12.34 -13.83 -20.79
N HIS A 64 -13.52 -13.42 -20.34
CA HIS A 64 -14.26 -12.36 -21.02
C HIS A 64 -13.54 -11.01 -20.92
N ASP A 65 -13.83 -10.16 -21.88
CA ASP A 65 -13.20 -8.87 -22.11
C ASP A 65 -13.26 -7.95 -20.88
N GLU A 66 -14.38 -7.94 -20.17
CA GLU A 66 -14.58 -7.13 -18.97
C GLU A 66 -13.70 -7.59 -17.80
N PHE A 67 -13.51 -8.89 -17.63
CA PHE A 67 -12.64 -9.44 -16.59
C PHE A 67 -11.18 -9.13 -16.90
N LEU A 68 -10.79 -9.28 -18.17
CA LEU A 68 -9.44 -8.98 -18.61
C LEU A 68 -9.12 -7.49 -18.44
N SER A 69 -10.04 -6.63 -18.86
CA SER A 69 -9.94 -5.17 -18.70
C SER A 69 -9.85 -4.77 -17.22
N HIS A 70 -10.65 -5.37 -16.36
CA HIS A 70 -10.63 -5.09 -14.92
C HIS A 70 -9.29 -5.52 -14.28
N ARG A 71 -8.76 -6.68 -14.64
CA ARG A 71 -7.45 -7.15 -14.16
C ARG A 71 -6.33 -6.23 -14.62
N LEU A 72 -6.31 -5.85 -15.90
CA LEU A 72 -5.34 -4.91 -16.45
C LEU A 72 -5.40 -3.56 -15.72
N GLY A 73 -6.61 -3.07 -15.41
CA GLY A 73 -6.82 -1.84 -14.67
C GLY A 73 -6.20 -1.82 -13.27
N LEU A 74 -6.04 -2.98 -12.62
CA LEU A 74 -5.48 -3.12 -11.27
C LEU A 74 -3.95 -3.36 -11.25
N ILE A 75 -3.31 -3.46 -12.41
CA ILE A 75 -1.85 -3.60 -12.47
C ILE A 75 -1.23 -2.26 -12.05
N PRO A 76 -0.38 -2.26 -11.00
CA PRO A 76 0.27 -1.03 -10.55
C PRO A 76 1.38 -0.63 -11.53
N PHE A 77 1.44 0.66 -11.86
CA PHE A 77 2.51 1.24 -12.67
C PHE A 77 3.38 2.16 -11.83
N LYS A 78 4.70 2.01 -11.96
CA LYS A 78 5.69 2.95 -11.46
C LYS A 78 5.88 4.06 -12.49
N SER A 79 5.90 5.30 -12.03
CA SER A 79 6.31 6.45 -12.82
C SER A 79 7.07 7.42 -11.93
N ASP A 80 8.27 7.80 -12.35
CA ASP A 80 9.07 8.82 -11.67
C ASP A 80 8.67 10.25 -12.13
N THR A 81 7.75 10.37 -13.10
CA THR A 81 7.35 11.63 -13.75
C THR A 81 5.84 11.86 -13.72
N VAL A 82 5.13 11.35 -12.71
CA VAL A 82 3.66 11.53 -12.57
C VAL A 82 3.25 13.01 -12.65
N ASP A 83 4.08 13.91 -12.13
CA ASP A 83 3.81 15.34 -12.12
C ASP A 83 3.87 16.00 -13.50
N SER A 84 4.60 15.44 -14.47
CA SER A 84 4.64 15.97 -15.84
C SER A 84 3.38 15.69 -16.64
N TYR A 85 2.54 14.75 -16.19
CA TYR A 85 1.28 14.42 -16.84
C TYR A 85 0.14 15.29 -16.29
N GLU A 86 -0.66 15.82 -17.20
CA GLU A 86 -1.90 16.53 -16.86
C GLU A 86 -3.02 15.52 -16.57
N PHE A 87 -3.96 15.90 -15.69
CA PHE A 87 -5.16 15.10 -15.50
C PHE A 87 -6.00 15.09 -16.78
N PHE A 88 -6.53 13.92 -17.14
CA PHE A 88 -7.32 13.79 -18.37
C PHE A 88 -8.51 14.76 -18.45
N ARG A 89 -9.12 15.11 -17.30
CA ARG A 89 -10.24 16.05 -17.20
C ARG A 89 -9.85 17.49 -17.54
N GLU A 90 -8.59 17.85 -17.32
CA GLU A 90 -8.03 19.18 -17.55
C GLU A 90 -7.42 19.29 -18.95
N CYS A 91 -7.05 18.15 -19.54
CA CYS A 91 -6.58 18.08 -20.92
C CYS A 91 -7.71 18.40 -21.90
N SER A 92 -7.45 19.29 -22.86
CA SER A 92 -8.39 19.59 -23.96
C SER A 92 -8.43 18.49 -25.05
N CYS A 93 -7.71 17.39 -24.84
CA CYS A 93 -7.52 16.33 -25.82
C CYS A 93 -8.66 15.29 -25.80
N LYS A 94 -9.01 14.77 -26.98
CA LYS A 94 -9.90 13.60 -27.14
C LYS A 94 -9.35 12.72 -28.28
N PRO A 95 -9.14 11.40 -28.12
CA PRO A 95 -9.34 10.55 -26.93
C PRO A 95 -8.11 10.40 -26.00
N SER A 96 -6.90 10.60 -26.50
CA SER A 96 -5.63 10.49 -25.75
C SER A 96 -4.58 11.41 -26.37
N CYS A 97 -3.58 11.84 -25.59
CA CYS A 97 -2.41 12.54 -26.12
C CYS A 97 -1.17 12.24 -25.27
N HIS A 98 0.02 12.57 -25.78
CA HIS A 98 1.29 12.35 -25.08
C HIS A 98 1.43 13.12 -23.75
N LYS A 99 0.62 14.16 -23.51
CA LYS A 99 0.67 14.94 -22.26
C LYS A 99 -0.14 14.34 -21.11
N CYS A 100 -1.21 13.60 -21.42
CA CYS A 100 -2.14 13.09 -20.42
C CYS A 100 -2.12 11.56 -20.30
N SER A 101 -1.47 10.87 -21.24
CA SER A 101 -1.53 9.42 -21.32
C SER A 101 -0.31 8.79 -21.97
N VAL A 102 -0.09 7.52 -21.63
CA VAL A 102 0.93 6.66 -22.21
C VAL A 102 0.24 5.42 -22.78
N GLU A 103 0.65 4.99 -23.97
CA GLU A 103 0.09 3.83 -24.66
C GLU A 103 0.99 2.61 -24.53
N PHE A 104 0.37 1.49 -24.17
CA PHE A 104 0.98 0.18 -24.06
C PHE A 104 0.24 -0.83 -24.93
N ASN A 105 0.95 -1.83 -25.44
CA ASN A 105 0.41 -2.90 -26.24
C ASN A 105 0.77 -4.26 -25.62
N LEU A 106 -0.20 -5.18 -25.66
CA LEU A 106 -0.07 -6.57 -25.28
C LEU A 106 -0.56 -7.42 -26.45
N ARG A 107 0.38 -8.06 -27.16
CA ARG A 107 0.07 -8.90 -28.33
C ARG A 107 0.76 -10.23 -28.21
N GLU A 108 0.00 -11.26 -27.88
CA GLU A 108 0.55 -12.58 -27.62
C GLU A 108 -0.33 -13.69 -28.21
N THR A 109 0.32 -14.73 -28.71
CA THR A 109 -0.35 -15.93 -29.26
C THR A 109 0.32 -17.18 -28.68
N ALA A 110 -0.49 -18.12 -28.21
CA ALA A 110 -0.04 -19.43 -27.77
C ALA A 110 -0.04 -20.40 -28.96
N LEU A 111 1.14 -20.76 -29.46
CA LEU A 111 1.26 -21.60 -30.66
C LEU A 111 1.12 -23.09 -30.34
N ASP A 112 1.95 -23.61 -29.43
CA ASP A 112 2.10 -25.06 -29.25
C ASP A 112 1.58 -25.58 -27.90
N ASP A 113 1.82 -24.83 -26.83
CA ASP A 113 1.50 -25.18 -25.44
C ASP A 113 0.77 -24.04 -24.71
N VAL A 114 0.38 -24.30 -23.47
CA VAL A 114 -0.20 -23.29 -22.58
C VAL A 114 0.84 -22.19 -22.32
N LYS A 115 0.48 -20.94 -22.62
CA LYS A 115 1.32 -19.77 -22.39
C LYS A 115 0.74 -18.90 -21.28
N ASP A 116 1.54 -18.63 -20.26
CA ASP A 116 1.19 -17.71 -19.19
C ASP A 116 1.50 -16.27 -19.62
N ILE A 117 0.47 -15.44 -19.74
CA ILE A 117 0.61 -14.03 -20.10
C ILE A 117 0.66 -13.20 -18.83
N THR A 118 1.79 -12.54 -18.64
CA THR A 118 2.14 -11.75 -17.45
C THR A 118 2.42 -10.28 -17.78
N THR A 119 2.63 -9.44 -16.77
CA THR A 119 2.96 -8.01 -16.91
C THR A 119 4.19 -7.71 -17.77
N ASP A 120 5.15 -8.63 -17.88
CA ASP A 120 6.34 -8.44 -18.71
C ASP A 120 6.02 -8.39 -20.22
N HIS A 121 4.87 -8.93 -20.63
CA HIS A 121 4.43 -8.88 -22.03
C HIS A 121 3.76 -7.54 -22.38
N ILE A 122 3.55 -6.64 -21.41
CA ILE A 122 3.01 -5.30 -21.63
C ILE A 122 4.15 -4.38 -22.05
N ASN A 123 4.18 -4.02 -23.33
CA ASN A 123 5.25 -3.21 -23.91
C ASN A 123 4.77 -1.79 -24.22
N ALA A 124 5.57 -0.80 -23.85
CA ALA A 124 5.32 0.58 -24.26
C ALA A 124 5.62 0.76 -25.75
N ASN A 125 4.88 1.64 -26.43
CA ASN A 125 5.21 2.02 -27.81
C ASN A 125 6.54 2.77 -27.92
N ASN A 126 6.96 3.45 -26.85
CA ASN A 126 8.21 4.18 -26.77
C ASN A 126 9.18 3.47 -25.81
N PRO A 127 10.39 3.05 -26.26
CA PRO A 127 11.37 2.38 -25.42
C PRO A 127 11.90 3.26 -24.27
N ASP A 128 11.89 4.60 -24.42
CA ASP A 128 12.34 5.55 -23.40
C ASP A 128 11.24 5.91 -22.38
N CYS A 129 10.16 5.12 -22.34
CA CYS A 129 9.07 5.37 -21.40
C CYS A 129 9.52 5.13 -19.95
N LEU A 130 9.38 6.17 -19.13
CA LEU A 130 9.65 6.14 -17.69
C LEU A 130 8.49 5.52 -16.88
N VAL A 131 7.35 5.27 -17.54
CA VAL A 131 6.20 4.60 -16.94
C VAL A 131 6.29 3.11 -17.25
N LYS A 132 6.31 2.25 -16.23
CA LYS A 132 6.44 0.79 -16.40
C LYS A 132 5.59 0.05 -15.35
N PRO A 133 5.10 -1.17 -15.64
CA PRO A 133 4.52 -2.02 -14.62
C PRO A 133 5.50 -2.21 -13.45
N VAL A 134 5.01 -2.20 -12.22
CA VAL A 134 5.85 -2.39 -11.03
C VAL A 134 6.41 -3.81 -11.04
N LYS A 135 7.73 -3.93 -10.83
CA LYS A 135 8.40 -5.18 -10.49
C LYS A 135 8.70 -5.18 -9.00
N TYR A 136 8.16 -6.17 -8.30
CA TYR A 136 8.38 -6.34 -6.87
C TYR A 136 9.68 -7.11 -6.64
N ILE A 137 10.27 -6.93 -5.46
CA ILE A 137 11.50 -7.59 -5.05
C ILE A 137 11.21 -8.29 -3.73
N ASN A 138 11.47 -9.59 -3.71
CA ASN A 138 11.32 -10.46 -2.55
C ASN A 138 12.24 -10.05 -1.39
N ALA A 139 11.97 -10.61 -0.20
CA ALA A 139 12.80 -10.45 0.99
C ALA A 139 14.27 -10.86 0.76
N ASP A 140 14.51 -11.86 -0.10
CA ASP A 140 15.84 -12.36 -0.46
C ASP A 140 16.58 -11.46 -1.47
N GLY A 141 15.95 -10.37 -1.92
CA GLY A 141 16.54 -9.42 -2.87
C GLY A 141 16.38 -9.81 -4.35
N ASN A 142 15.72 -10.93 -4.65
CA ASN A 142 15.41 -11.37 -6.01
C ASN A 142 14.12 -10.72 -6.54
N GLU A 143 14.03 -10.48 -7.86
CA GLU A 143 12.78 -10.04 -8.49
C GLU A 143 11.68 -11.08 -8.28
N GLU A 144 10.48 -10.62 -7.90
CA GLU A 144 9.28 -11.45 -7.83
C GLU A 144 8.79 -11.82 -9.23
N ASP A 145 8.05 -12.93 -9.29
CA ASP A 145 7.38 -13.34 -10.52
C ASP A 145 6.42 -12.24 -11.00
N PRO A 146 6.39 -11.95 -12.30
CA PRO A 146 5.50 -10.93 -12.86
C PRO A 146 4.03 -11.32 -12.67
N ILE A 147 3.16 -10.32 -12.55
CA ILE A 147 1.74 -10.55 -12.27
C ILE A 147 1.11 -11.28 -13.45
N LEU A 148 0.52 -12.45 -13.19
CA LEU A 148 -0.24 -13.20 -14.18
C LEU A 148 -1.53 -12.45 -14.55
N ILE A 149 -1.78 -12.30 -15.84
CA ILE A 149 -2.95 -11.63 -16.40
C ILE A 149 -3.95 -12.69 -16.89
N VAL A 150 -3.50 -13.60 -17.77
CA VAL A 150 -4.34 -14.66 -18.35
C VAL A 150 -3.47 -15.83 -18.78
N LYS A 151 -4.04 -17.05 -18.75
CA LYS A 151 -3.41 -18.24 -19.34
C LYS A 151 -4.05 -18.53 -20.68
N LEU A 152 -3.24 -18.65 -21.72
CA LEU A 152 -3.70 -18.97 -23.07
C LEU A 152 -3.45 -20.44 -23.35
N ALA A 153 -4.50 -21.14 -23.77
CA ALA A 153 -4.38 -22.48 -24.34
C ALA A 153 -3.87 -22.42 -25.79
N LYS A 154 -3.51 -23.58 -26.33
CA LYS A 154 -3.04 -23.71 -27.71
C LYS A 154 -3.99 -23.03 -28.70
N ASN A 155 -3.43 -22.25 -29.62
CA ASN A 155 -4.10 -21.43 -30.65
C ASN A 155 -4.95 -20.26 -30.12
N GLN A 156 -4.88 -19.92 -28.83
CA GLN A 156 -5.49 -18.71 -28.30
C GLN A 156 -4.57 -17.50 -28.48
N LYS A 157 -5.17 -16.32 -28.65
CA LYS A 157 -4.47 -15.06 -28.86
C LYS A 157 -5.17 -13.93 -28.12
N VAL A 158 -4.37 -12.92 -27.78
CA VAL A 158 -4.79 -11.68 -27.15
C VAL A 158 -4.05 -10.52 -27.83
N ASP A 159 -4.80 -9.55 -28.35
CA ASP A 159 -4.31 -8.28 -28.90
C ASP A 159 -5.05 -7.13 -28.24
N ILE A 160 -4.35 -6.42 -27.36
CA ILE A 160 -4.90 -5.38 -26.51
C ILE A 160 -4.01 -4.15 -26.54
N GLN A 161 -4.62 -2.99 -26.69
CA GLN A 161 -4.01 -1.68 -26.48
C GLN A 161 -4.53 -1.07 -25.19
N CYS A 162 -3.62 -0.70 -24.29
CA CYS A 162 -3.92 -0.09 -22.99
C CYS A 162 -3.49 1.38 -22.98
N ILE A 163 -4.36 2.25 -22.47
CA ILE A 163 -4.04 3.66 -22.23
C ILE A 163 -3.91 3.88 -20.73
N VAL A 164 -2.70 4.22 -20.31
CA VAL A 164 -2.36 4.55 -18.92
C VAL A 164 -2.53 6.05 -18.72
N ARG A 165 -3.22 6.44 -17.65
CA ARG A 165 -3.53 7.84 -17.32
C ARG A 165 -3.26 8.15 -15.85
N LYS A 166 -2.98 9.42 -15.60
CA LYS A 166 -2.89 9.99 -14.25
C LYS A 166 -4.28 10.09 -13.62
N GLY A 167 -4.41 9.59 -12.40
CA GLY A 167 -5.63 9.68 -11.61
C GLY A 167 -5.34 9.64 -10.11
N THR A 168 -6.39 9.70 -9.30
CA THR A 168 -6.28 9.69 -7.83
C THR A 168 -7.14 8.59 -7.23
N GLY A 169 -6.77 8.10 -6.04
CA GLY A 169 -7.52 7.07 -5.33
C GLY A 169 -8.97 7.46 -4.99
N LYS A 170 -9.29 8.77 -4.96
CA LYS A 170 -10.68 9.27 -4.85
C LYS A 170 -11.56 8.84 -6.01
N GLU A 171 -11.01 8.71 -7.21
CA GLU A 171 -11.75 8.35 -8.40
C GLU A 171 -11.97 6.85 -8.51
N HIS A 172 -10.90 6.08 -8.25
CA HIS A 172 -10.95 4.63 -8.26
C HIS A 172 -9.76 4.06 -7.46
N ALA A 173 -9.96 2.94 -6.77
CA ALA A 173 -8.94 2.30 -5.94
C ALA A 173 -7.67 1.89 -6.71
N LYS A 174 -7.76 1.69 -8.03
CA LYS A 174 -6.61 1.39 -8.91
C LYS A 174 -5.52 2.48 -8.89
N TRP A 175 -5.88 3.71 -8.53
CA TRP A 175 -4.94 4.82 -8.40
C TRP A 175 -4.47 5.04 -6.95
N SER A 176 -4.82 4.17 -6.01
CA SER A 176 -4.26 4.23 -4.65
C SER A 176 -2.77 3.85 -4.70
N PRO A 177 -1.84 4.72 -4.29
CA PRO A 177 -0.40 4.40 -4.26
C PRO A 177 -0.03 3.47 -3.12
N VAL A 178 -0.90 3.35 -2.12
CA VAL A 178 -0.66 2.61 -0.88
C VAL A 178 -1.50 1.34 -0.88
N ALA A 179 -0.89 0.23 -0.45
CA ALA A 179 -1.63 -1.01 -0.19
C ALA A 179 -2.55 -0.85 1.02
N THR A 180 -2.02 -0.29 2.11
CA THR A 180 -2.80 0.04 3.32
C THR A 180 -2.12 1.13 4.11
N VAL A 181 -2.93 1.93 4.82
CA VAL A 181 -2.44 2.90 5.81
C VAL A 181 -3.25 2.74 7.08
N GLN A 182 -2.56 2.45 8.17
CA GLN A 182 -3.14 2.24 9.48
C GLN A 182 -2.64 3.35 10.42
N VAL A 183 -3.55 3.85 11.25
CA VAL A 183 -3.24 4.82 12.29
C VAL A 183 -3.72 4.21 13.59
N GLN A 184 -2.80 4.02 14.52
CA GLN A 184 -3.08 3.53 15.86
C GLN A 184 -2.67 4.60 16.86
N GLN A 185 -3.49 4.80 17.90
CA GLN A 185 -3.10 5.65 19.02
C GLN A 185 -2.09 4.90 19.88
N MET A 186 -1.07 5.60 20.35
CA MET A 186 -0.11 5.02 21.27
C MET A 186 -0.86 4.56 22.54
N PRO A 187 -0.77 3.28 22.92
CA PRO A 187 -1.39 2.81 24.14
C PRO A 187 -0.75 3.51 25.34
N GLN A 188 -1.58 3.89 26.31
CA GLN A 188 -1.13 4.34 27.62
C GLN A 188 -1.46 3.23 28.61
N ILE A 189 -0.42 2.66 29.21
CA ILE A 189 -0.52 1.56 30.16
C ILE A 189 0.21 2.03 31.41
N ASP A 190 -0.54 2.14 32.50
CA ASP A 190 -0.01 2.51 33.80
C ASP A 190 -0.33 1.37 34.77
N ILE A 191 0.71 0.80 35.39
CA ILE A 191 0.55 -0.22 36.43
C ILE A 191 0.43 0.51 37.76
N SER A 192 -0.66 0.28 38.49
CA SER A 192 -0.89 0.95 39.76
C SER A 192 0.00 0.35 40.85
N PRO A 193 0.72 1.15 41.66
CA PRO A 193 1.65 0.63 42.67
C PRO A 193 0.98 -0.30 43.71
N SER A 194 -0.28 -0.03 44.05
CA SER A 194 -1.05 -0.89 44.97
C SER A 194 -1.27 -2.29 44.43
N LEU A 195 -1.53 -2.42 43.11
CA LEU A 195 -1.72 -3.72 42.47
C LEU A 195 -0.40 -4.51 42.46
N GLU A 196 0.75 -3.85 42.35
CA GLU A 196 2.05 -4.54 42.40
C GLU A 196 2.39 -5.09 43.79
N GLU A 197 1.90 -4.45 44.85
CA GLU A 197 2.07 -4.91 46.24
C GLU A 197 1.11 -6.05 46.59
N ASP A 198 -0.11 -6.03 46.04
CA ASP A 198 -1.16 -7.01 46.32
C ASP A 198 -0.98 -8.34 45.56
N LEU A 199 -0.31 -8.34 44.40
CA LEU A 199 -0.17 -9.52 43.52
C LEU A 199 1.00 -10.42 43.93
N ASP A 200 0.72 -11.73 44.01
CA ASP A 200 1.74 -12.75 44.24
C ASP A 200 2.67 -12.93 43.03
N THR A 201 3.85 -13.55 43.24
CA THR A 201 4.83 -13.77 42.16
C THR A 201 4.26 -14.64 41.03
N GLU A 202 3.40 -15.63 41.35
CA GLU A 202 2.74 -16.47 40.34
C GLU A 202 1.71 -15.69 39.52
N GLU A 203 0.97 -14.77 40.14
CA GLU A 203 -0.02 -13.93 39.46
C GLU A 203 0.66 -12.91 38.54
N LYS A 204 1.81 -12.35 38.95
CA LYS A 204 2.64 -11.49 38.10
C LYS A 204 3.15 -12.22 36.86
N ILE A 205 3.53 -13.49 37.00
CA ILE A 205 3.90 -14.34 35.86
C ILE A 205 2.69 -14.60 34.96
N GLY A 206 1.51 -14.82 35.56
CA GLY A 206 0.24 -14.93 34.83
C GLY A 206 -0.08 -13.68 33.98
N LEU A 207 0.09 -12.49 34.55
CA LEU A 207 -0.10 -11.21 33.87
C LEU A 207 0.87 -11.01 32.69
N VAL A 208 2.15 -11.35 32.89
CA VAL A 208 3.14 -11.28 31.80
C VAL A 208 2.77 -12.25 30.67
N ASN A 209 2.34 -13.47 31.02
CA ASN A 209 1.96 -14.50 30.06
C ASN A 209 0.60 -14.25 29.38
N SER A 210 -0.28 -13.41 29.95
CA SER A 210 -1.56 -13.07 29.32
C SER A 210 -1.38 -12.14 28.11
N CYS A 211 -0.28 -11.39 28.04
CA CYS A 211 0.00 -10.50 26.92
C CYS A 211 0.58 -11.27 25.72
N PRO A 212 -0.14 -11.41 24.60
CA PRO A 212 0.36 -12.14 23.42
C PRO A 212 1.48 -11.40 22.68
N ALA A 213 1.61 -10.09 22.91
CA ALA A 213 2.63 -9.24 22.31
C ALA A 213 3.86 -9.05 23.22
N SER A 214 3.91 -9.73 24.37
CA SER A 214 5.05 -9.70 25.29
C SER A 214 5.48 -8.28 25.70
N VAL A 215 4.50 -7.40 25.95
CA VAL A 215 4.72 -5.98 26.30
C VAL A 215 5.31 -5.83 27.71
N TYR A 216 4.96 -6.75 28.60
CA TYR A 216 5.37 -6.76 30.00
C TYR A 216 6.54 -7.72 30.22
N LYS A 217 7.40 -7.40 31.19
CA LYS A 217 8.47 -8.28 31.63
C LYS A 217 8.63 -8.24 33.13
N LEU A 218 8.86 -9.41 33.73
CA LEU A 218 9.13 -9.51 35.15
C LEU A 218 10.59 -9.14 35.45
N ASN A 219 10.78 -8.16 36.33
CA ASN A 219 12.10 -7.81 36.85
C ASN A 219 12.43 -8.68 38.06
N ALA A 220 13.30 -9.68 37.87
CA ALA A 220 13.66 -10.65 38.91
C ALA A 220 14.35 -10.00 40.15
N GLU A 221 14.97 -8.84 40.00
CA GLU A 221 15.67 -8.16 41.10
C GLU A 221 14.72 -7.37 42.01
N LYS A 222 13.65 -6.81 41.43
CA LYS A 222 12.69 -5.94 42.15
C LYS A 222 11.34 -6.60 42.41
N GLN A 223 11.08 -7.77 41.82
CA GLN A 223 9.77 -8.43 41.81
C GLN A 223 8.63 -7.53 41.27
N THR A 224 8.96 -6.59 40.37
CA THR A 224 8.03 -5.67 39.70
C THR A 224 7.80 -6.09 38.25
N VAL A 225 6.72 -5.61 37.65
CA VAL A 225 6.42 -5.83 36.23
C VAL A 225 6.78 -4.55 35.48
N ASP A 226 7.81 -4.61 34.65
CA ASP A 226 8.27 -3.47 33.85
C ASP A 226 7.63 -3.52 32.45
N ILE A 227 7.34 -2.35 31.88
CA ILE A 227 6.83 -2.20 30.50
C ILE A 227 8.04 -1.95 29.60
N GLU A 228 8.42 -2.91 28.76
CA GLU A 228 9.55 -2.75 27.82
C GLU A 228 9.09 -2.15 26.49
N THR A 229 8.12 -2.80 25.81
CA THR A 229 7.79 -2.49 24.41
C THR A 229 6.33 -2.10 24.25
N ILE A 230 6.00 -0.87 24.64
CA ILE A 230 4.62 -0.36 24.57
C ILE A 230 4.09 -0.22 23.13
N THR A 231 4.97 -0.11 22.13
CA THR A 231 4.59 -0.01 20.70
C THR A 231 3.92 -1.26 20.15
N ASP A 232 4.20 -2.42 20.75
CA ASP A 232 3.76 -3.71 20.21
C ASP A 232 2.40 -4.13 20.79
N CYS A 233 1.87 -3.36 21.74
CA CYS A 233 0.59 -3.65 22.36
C CYS A 233 -0.57 -3.52 21.35
N HIS A 234 -1.32 -4.62 21.19
CA HIS A 234 -2.52 -4.68 20.35
C HIS A 234 -3.80 -4.16 21.03
N GLN A 235 -3.73 -3.72 22.30
CA GLN A 235 -4.89 -3.30 23.11
C GLN A 235 -6.01 -4.36 23.17
N CYS A 236 -5.65 -5.62 23.36
CA CYS A 236 -6.60 -6.75 23.40
C CYS A 236 -7.48 -6.82 24.66
N GLN A 237 -7.15 -6.07 25.73
CA GLN A 237 -7.86 -6.05 27.02
C GLN A 237 -7.86 -7.39 27.79
N GLU A 238 -6.86 -8.25 27.57
CA GLU A 238 -6.70 -9.53 28.27
C GLU A 238 -5.94 -9.41 29.61
N CYS A 239 -5.23 -8.30 29.84
CA CYS A 239 -4.39 -8.06 31.02
C CYS A 239 -5.10 -7.20 32.06
#